data_AF-A0A2N6VJD8-F1
#
_entry.id   AF-A0A2N6VJD8-F1
#
_cell.length_a   1.000
_cell.length_b   1.000
_cell.length_c   1.000
_cell.angle_alpha   90.00
_cell.angle_beta   90.00
_cell.angle_gamma   90.00
#
_symmetry.space_group_name_H-M   'P 1'
#
loop_
_entity.id
_entity.type
_entity.pdbx_description
1 polymer ?
#
loop_
_entity_poly.entity_id
_entity_poly.type
_entity_poly.pdbx_seq_one_letter_code
_entity_poly.pdbx_strand_id
1 'polypeptide(L)'
;WKLAPALAAGNAVVLKPAEQTPASILVLIELIGDLLPDGVVNIVNGFGVEAGKPLASNKRIAKIAFTGETTTGRLIMQYASQNLIPVTLEV
;
A
#
# COMPACT_ATOMS: atom_id res chain seq x y z
N TRP A 1 -8.02 5.87 4.28
CA TRP A 1 -7.89 5.71 5.73
C TRP A 1 -6.55 5.14 6.20
N LYS A 2 -5.77 4.46 5.34
CA LYS A 2 -4.51 3.81 5.74
C LYS A 2 -3.31 4.77 5.85
N LEU A 3 -3.25 5.81 5.00
CA LEU A 3 -2.10 6.72 4.92
C LEU A 3 -1.90 7.56 6.19
N ALA A 4 -2.94 8.27 6.64
CA ALA A 4 -2.87 9.17 7.80
C ALA A 4 -2.34 8.48 9.09
N PRO A 5 -2.88 7.33 9.56
CA PRO A 5 -2.35 6.68 10.75
C PRO A 5 -0.95 6.10 10.54
N ALA A 6 -0.58 5.68 9.32
CA ALA A 6 0.78 5.21 9.04
C ALA A 6 1.80 6.34 9.18
N LEU A 7 1.49 7.52 8.64
CA LEU A 7 2.33 8.73 8.75
C LEU A 7 2.40 9.24 10.19
N ALA A 8 1.27 9.30 10.90
CA ALA A 8 1.22 9.72 12.30
C ALA A 8 2.06 8.81 13.21
N ALA A 9 2.16 7.52 12.88
CA ALA A 9 3.00 6.55 13.58
C ALA A 9 4.48 6.56 13.12
N GLY A 10 4.88 7.47 12.22
CA GLY A 10 6.26 7.62 11.75
C GLY A 10 6.70 6.60 10.71
N ASN A 11 5.78 5.94 10.00
CA ASN A 11 6.12 4.97 8.95
C ASN A 11 6.30 5.66 7.59
N ALA A 12 7.26 5.16 6.80
CA ALA A 12 7.25 5.38 5.35
C ALA A 12 6.23 4.46 4.68
N VAL A 13 5.59 4.93 3.60
CA VAL A 13 4.49 4.23 2.93
C VAL A 13 4.77 4.09 1.44
N VAL A 14 4.54 2.87 0.94
CA VAL A 14 4.33 2.62 -0.50
C VAL A 14 2.86 2.33 -0.71
N LEU A 15 2.16 3.21 -1.42
CA LEU A 15 0.72 3.15 -1.63
C LEU A 15 0.41 2.82 -3.09
N LYS A 16 -0.29 1.70 -3.31
CA LYS A 16 -0.85 1.35 -4.63
C LYS A 16 -2.36 1.61 -4.64
N PRO A 17 -2.86 2.63 -5.35
CA PRO A 17 -4.30 2.80 -5.54
C PRO A 17 -4.87 1.72 -6.47
N ALA A 18 -6.20 1.57 -6.48
CA ALA A 18 -6.87 0.80 -7.51
C ALA A 18 -6.59 1.40 -8.89
N GLU A 19 -6.29 0.56 -9.87
CA GLU A 19 -5.89 0.95 -11.22
C GLU A 19 -6.99 1.69 -11.99
N GLN A 20 -8.26 1.47 -11.64
CA GLN A 20 -9.42 2.12 -12.23
C GLN A 20 -9.64 3.53 -11.67
N THR A 21 -9.14 3.82 -10.46
CA THR A 21 -9.44 5.07 -9.73
C THR A 21 -8.21 5.73 -9.07
N PRO A 22 -7.07 5.90 -9.77
CA PRO A 22 -5.86 6.45 -9.16
C PRO A 22 -5.88 7.98 -8.99
N ALA A 23 -6.74 8.70 -9.72
CA ALA A 23 -6.63 10.15 -9.87
C ALA A 23 -6.68 10.91 -8.53
N SER A 24 -7.59 10.53 -7.62
CA SER A 24 -7.77 11.26 -6.35
C SER A 24 -6.56 11.18 -5.44
N ILE A 25 -5.84 10.05 -5.41
CA ILE A 25 -4.63 9.94 -4.61
C ILE A 25 -3.48 10.74 -5.21
N LEU A 26 -3.39 10.79 -6.54
CA LEU A 26 -2.35 11.56 -7.22
C LEU A 26 -2.54 13.06 -6.97
N VAL A 27 -3.77 13.56 -7.10
CA VAL A 27 -4.09 14.96 -6.75
C VAL A 27 -3.82 15.24 -5.27
N LEU A 28 -4.16 14.32 -4.36
CA LEU A 28 -3.84 14.51 -2.94
C LEU A 28 -2.34 14.69 -2.72
N ILE A 29 -1.50 13.86 -3.35
CA ILE A 29 -0.05 13.93 -3.21
C ILE A 29 0.54 15.17 -3.91
N GLU A 30 -0.05 15.64 -5.00
CA GLU A 30 0.31 16.95 -5.58
C GLU A 30 0.09 18.11 -4.60
N LEU A 31 -0.96 18.03 -3.77
CA LEU A 31 -1.32 19.08 -2.81
C LEU A 31 -0.51 19.07 -1.50
N ILE A 32 0.04 17.91 -1.10
CA ILE A 32 0.70 17.76 0.21
C ILE A 32 2.15 17.29 0.11
N GLY A 33 2.64 16.96 -1.09
CA GLY A 33 3.92 16.31 -1.29
C GLY A 33 5.11 17.14 -0.81
N ASP A 34 5.02 18.46 -0.92
CA ASP A 34 6.03 19.42 -0.46
C ASP A 34 6.13 19.52 1.08
N LEU A 35 5.11 19.02 1.80
CA LEU A 35 5.11 18.95 3.27
C LEU A 35 5.85 17.70 3.79
N LEU A 36 6.16 16.74 2.93
CA LEU A 36 6.69 15.44 3.30
C LEU A 36 8.16 15.30 2.88
N PRO A 37 9.03 14.73 3.72
CA PRO A 37 10.39 14.39 3.29
C PRO A 37 10.40 13.37 2.15
N ASP A 38 11.42 13.45 1.30
CA ASP A 38 11.61 12.53 0.18
C ASP A 38 11.56 11.07 0.62
N GLY A 39 10.78 10.26 -0.10
CA GLY A 39 10.64 8.83 0.14
C GLY A 39 9.71 8.43 1.30
N VAL A 40 9.14 9.38 2.05
CA VAL A 40 8.15 9.07 3.11
C VAL A 40 6.85 8.54 2.53
N VAL A 41 6.37 9.09 1.41
CA VAL A 41 5.21 8.57 0.68
C VAL A 41 5.60 8.32 -0.76
N ASN A 42 5.40 7.09 -1.22
CA ASN A 42 5.66 6.67 -2.58
C ASN A 42 4.37 6.11 -3.19
N ILE A 43 3.94 6.64 -4.32
CA ILE A 43 2.77 6.11 -5.05
C ILE A 43 3.25 5.21 -6.18
N VAL A 44 2.72 3.99 -6.25
CA VAL A 44 3.01 3.05 -7.33
C VAL A 44 1.71 2.67 -8.02
N ASN A 45 1.60 2.99 -9.30
CA ASN A 45 0.49 2.55 -10.15
C ASN A 45 0.86 1.24 -10.85
N GLY A 46 -0.15 0.39 -11.09
CA GLY A 46 0.02 -0.90 -11.75
C GLY A 46 -1.05 -1.90 -11.32
N PHE A 47 -1.18 -3.00 -12.06
CA PHE A 47 -2.17 -4.03 -11.75
C PHE A 47 -1.80 -4.84 -10.49
N GLY A 48 -2.77 -5.53 -9.90
CA GLY A 48 -2.56 -6.35 -8.71
C GLY A 48 -1.45 -7.40 -8.86
N VAL A 49 -1.35 -8.04 -10.03
CA VAL A 49 -0.30 -9.05 -10.31
C VAL A 49 1.09 -8.42 -10.43
N GLU A 50 1.17 -7.23 -11.01
CA GLU A 50 2.43 -6.56 -11.35
C GLU A 50 2.99 -5.73 -10.21
N ALA A 51 2.13 -5.05 -9.45
CA ALA A 51 2.53 -4.17 -8.35
C ALA A 51 2.10 -4.73 -6.98
N GLY A 52 0.88 -5.27 -6.87
CA GLY A 52 0.35 -5.77 -5.61
C GLY A 52 1.11 -6.99 -5.06
N LYS A 53 1.30 -8.02 -5.90
CA LYS A 53 2.02 -9.25 -5.51
C LYS A 53 3.47 -8.96 -5.10
N PRO A 54 4.29 -8.21 -5.88
CA PRO A 54 5.65 -7.90 -5.45
C PRO A 54 5.72 -7.10 -4.15
N LEU A 55 4.79 -6.17 -3.91
CA LEU A 55 4.72 -5.47 -2.62
C LEU A 55 4.39 -6.43 -1.47
N ALA A 56 3.44 -7.34 -1.69
CA ALA A 56 2.98 -8.28 -0.67
C ALA A 56 4.02 -9.35 -0.28
N SER A 57 5.00 -9.63 -1.16
CA SER A 57 6.08 -10.60 -0.91
C SER A 57 7.46 -9.96 -0.71
N ASN A 58 7.56 -8.64 -0.62
CA ASN A 58 8.85 -7.96 -0.47
C ASN A 58 9.33 -8.00 0.99
N LYS A 59 10.54 -8.55 1.22
CA LYS A 59 11.18 -8.65 2.55
C LYS A 59 11.45 -7.30 3.22
N ARG A 60 11.44 -6.19 2.48
CA ARG A 60 11.61 -4.83 3.02
C ARG A 60 10.31 -4.23 3.56
N ILE A 61 9.16 -4.86 3.34
CA ILE A 61 7.87 -4.38 3.84
C ILE A 61 7.60 -4.98 5.22
N ALA A 62 7.47 -4.12 6.22
CA ALA A 62 7.23 -4.54 7.60
C ALA A 62 5.74 -4.74 7.93
N LYS A 63 4.83 -4.21 7.12
CA LYS A 63 3.38 -4.36 7.30
C LYS A 63 2.62 -4.12 6.00
N ILE A 64 1.56 -4.90 5.78
CA ILE A 64 0.61 -4.69 4.67
C ILE A 64 -0.77 -4.34 5.23
N ALA A 65 -1.42 -3.37 4.61
CA ALA A 65 -2.81 -3.03 4.87
C ALA A 65 -3.58 -3.00 3.55
N PHE A 66 -4.56 -3.89 3.40
CA PHE A 66 -5.31 -4.09 2.17
C PHE A 66 -6.80 -3.83 2.43
N THR A 67 -7.47 -3.25 1.43
CA THR A 67 -8.94 -3.17 1.37
C THR A 67 -9.34 -3.58 -0.05
N GLY A 68 -10.27 -4.52 -0.18
CA GLY A 68 -10.72 -5.02 -1.48
C GLY A 68 -11.40 -6.38 -1.37
N GLU A 69 -11.55 -7.07 -2.49
CA GLU A 69 -12.29 -8.34 -2.53
C GLU A 69 -11.65 -9.44 -1.66
N THR A 70 -12.48 -10.31 -1.11
CA THR A 70 -12.06 -11.47 -0.28
C THR A 70 -11.06 -12.37 -0.99
N THR A 71 -11.24 -12.66 -2.28
CA THR A 71 -10.33 -13.52 -3.06
C THR A 71 -8.93 -12.92 -3.15
N THR A 72 -8.84 -11.62 -3.42
CA THR A 72 -7.57 -10.88 -3.45
C THR A 72 -6.96 -10.76 -2.06
N GLY A 73 -7.77 -10.52 -1.02
CA GLY A 73 -7.30 -10.47 0.36
C GLY A 73 -6.63 -11.78 0.81
N ARG A 74 -7.19 -12.94 0.41
CA ARG A 74 -6.58 -14.26 0.65
C ARG A 74 -5.22 -14.39 -0.05
N LEU A 75 -5.09 -13.94 -1.29
CA LEU A 75 -3.82 -13.95 -2.02
C LEU A 75 -2.78 -13.06 -1.34
N ILE A 76 -3.16 -11.85 -0.90
CA ILE A 76 -2.28 -10.95 -0.16
C ILE A 76 -1.76 -11.62 1.12
N MET A 77 -2.63 -12.27 1.89
CA MET A 77 -2.24 -13.00 3.09
C MET A 77 -1.29 -14.17 2.79
N GLN A 78 -1.54 -14.90 1.70
CA GLN A 78 -0.68 -16.00 1.24
C GLN A 78 0.71 -15.51 0.82
N TYR A 79 0.81 -14.35 0.17
CA TYR A 79 2.11 -13.78 -0.20
C TYR A 79 2.86 -13.24 1.02
N ALA A 80 2.14 -12.56 1.92
CA ALA A 80 2.70 -11.99 3.14
C ALA A 80 3.26 -13.06 4.09
N SER A 81 2.64 -14.24 4.14
CA SER A 81 3.06 -15.33 5.04
C SER A 81 4.45 -15.88 4.72
N GLN A 82 4.92 -15.76 3.47
CA GLN A 82 6.27 -16.19 3.07
C GLN A 82 7.38 -15.48 3.84
N ASN A 83 7.12 -14.25 4.31
CA ASN A 83 8.06 -13.45 5.08
C ASN A 83 7.49 -13.06 6.46
N LEU A 84 6.40 -13.69 6.90
CA LEU A 84 5.70 -13.39 8.15
C LEU A 84 5.31 -11.90 8.29
N ILE A 85 4.94 -11.25 7.18
CA ILE A 85 4.55 -9.84 7.18
C ILE A 85 3.15 -9.71 7.81
N PRO A 86 2.97 -8.93 8.88
CA PRO A 86 1.66 -8.68 9.48
C PRO A 86 0.70 -8.01 8.49
N VAL A 87 -0.53 -8.53 8.39
CA VAL A 87 -1.57 -8.01 7.50
C VAL A 87 -2.74 -7.41 8.27
N THR A 88 -3.34 -6.36 7.73
CA THR A 88 -4.69 -5.90 8.08
C THR A 88 -5.54 -5.96 6.83
N LEU A 89 -6.64 -6.69 6.87
CA LEU A 89 -7.54 -6.89 5.75
C LEU A 89 -8.92 -6.32 6.09
N GLU A 90 -9.50 -5.62 5.13
CA GLU A 90 -10.90 -5.18 5.14
C GLU A 90 -11.51 -5.68 3.83
N VAL A 91 -12.53 -6.52 3.93
CA VAL A 91 -13.13 -7.29 2.82
C VAL A 91 -14.64 -7.09 2.77
#